data_AF-A0A9X2C5N5-F1
#
_entry.id   AF-A0A9X2C5N5-F1
#
_cell.length_a   1.000
_cell.length_b   1.000
_cell.length_c   1.000
_cell.angle_alpha   90.00
_cell.angle_beta   90.00
_cell.angle_gamma   90.00
#
_symmetry.space_group_name_H-M   'P 1'
#
loop_
_entity.id
_entity.type
_entity.pdbx_description
1 polymer ?
#
loop_
_entity_poly.entity_id
_entity_poly.type
_entity_poly.pdbx_seq_one_letter_code
_entity_poly.pdbx_strand_id
1 'polypeptide(L)'
;MNALTQSTAAQPSLARSGNDLERARRLLQQTLEFVREQAQPWPGSGLANASDDPYVISRFGDLHIRIEVAAALHERADALRSNSQDPAEIAVAQAEAAIASADALLAASNAEFELTGQRSPQLGALQDPLRWKYQLIGNYRLNGVLPADLGGAH
;
A
#
# COMPACT_ATOMS: atom_id res chain seq x y z
N MET A 1 -29.55 28.87 -8.17
CA MET A 1 -29.04 27.73 -7.37
C MET A 1 -28.60 26.65 -8.33
N ASN A 2 -27.30 26.36 -8.39
CA ASN A 2 -26.71 25.06 -8.74
C ASN A 2 -25.19 25.17 -8.64
N ALA A 3 -24.72 25.22 -7.40
CA ALA A 3 -23.33 24.99 -7.04
C ALA A 3 -23.31 23.70 -6.21
N LEU A 4 -23.41 22.56 -6.89
CA LEU A 4 -23.07 21.26 -6.32
C LEU A 4 -21.90 20.73 -7.13
N THR A 5 -20.75 21.33 -6.80
CA THR A 5 -19.48 20.68 -6.55
C THR A 5 -19.23 19.41 -7.36
N GLN A 6 -18.46 19.58 -8.42
CA GLN A 6 -17.77 18.54 -9.16
C GLN A 6 -17.16 17.54 -8.18
N SER A 7 -17.53 16.27 -8.29
CA SER A 7 -16.84 15.19 -7.60
C SER A 7 -15.49 15.01 -8.30
N THR A 8 -14.46 15.66 -7.79
CA THR A 8 -13.07 15.33 -8.10
C THR A 8 -12.85 13.89 -7.66
N ALA A 9 -12.93 12.93 -8.59
CA ALA A 9 -12.30 11.64 -8.39
C ALA A 9 -10.84 11.95 -8.06
N ALA A 10 -10.42 11.68 -6.82
CA ALA A 10 -9.12 12.06 -6.35
C ALA A 10 -8.08 11.38 -7.26
N GLN A 11 -7.22 12.19 -7.89
CA GLN A 11 -6.15 11.62 -8.69
C GLN A 11 -5.23 10.78 -7.78
N PRO A 12 -4.62 9.69 -8.29
CA PRO A 12 -3.60 8.93 -7.58
C PRO A 12 -2.45 9.87 -7.29
N SER A 13 -2.45 10.47 -6.09
CA SER A 13 -1.37 11.33 -5.69
C SER A 13 -0.23 10.45 -5.17
N LEU A 14 0.96 10.69 -5.69
CA LEU A 14 2.16 10.02 -5.19
C LEU A 14 2.30 10.25 -3.67
N ALA A 15 1.90 11.42 -3.17
CA ALA A 15 1.83 11.74 -1.75
C ALA A 15 1.02 10.71 -0.92
N ARG A 16 -0.13 10.25 -1.41
CA ARG A 16 -0.92 9.22 -0.71
C ARG A 16 -0.18 7.90 -0.63
N SER A 17 0.38 7.44 -1.75
CA SER A 17 1.17 6.19 -1.75
C SER A 17 2.36 6.27 -0.80
N GLY A 18 3.02 7.43 -0.71
CA GLY A 18 4.08 7.68 0.28
C GLY A 18 3.57 7.59 1.72
N ASN A 19 2.42 8.18 2.03
CA ASN A 19 1.81 8.07 3.35
C ASN A 19 1.43 6.62 3.72
N ASP A 20 0.82 5.89 2.80
CA ASP A 20 0.45 4.49 3.01
C ASP A 20 1.70 3.62 3.25
N LEU A 21 2.77 3.85 2.49
CA LEU A 21 4.06 3.19 2.66
C LEU A 21 4.71 3.50 4.02
N GLU A 22 4.75 4.77 4.43
CA GLU A 22 5.27 5.18 5.74
C GLU A 22 4.49 4.54 6.88
N ARG A 23 3.17 4.46 6.76
CA ARG A 23 2.31 3.80 7.74
C ARG A 23 2.56 2.30 7.78
N ALA A 24 2.71 1.64 6.63
CA ALA A 24 3.04 0.22 6.58
C ALA A 24 4.37 -0.08 7.30
N ARG A 25 5.41 0.73 7.06
CA ARG A 25 6.70 0.64 7.75
C ARG A 25 6.56 0.82 9.26
N ARG A 26 5.79 1.82 9.69
CA ARG A 26 5.55 2.10 11.11
C ARG A 26 4.83 0.94 11.81
N LEU A 27 3.78 0.39 11.19
CA LEU A 27 3.06 -0.76 11.74
C LEU A 27 3.95 -2.00 11.83
N LEU A 28 4.79 -2.25 10.82
CA LEU A 28 5.75 -3.35 10.87
C LEU A 28 6.69 -3.19 12.06
N GLN A 29 7.25 -2.00 12.26
CA GLN A 29 8.16 -1.71 13.37
C GLN A 29 7.49 -1.87 14.73
N GLN A 30 6.28 -1.33 14.91
CA GLN A 30 5.51 -1.46 16.14
C GLN A 30 5.16 -2.92 16.44
N THR A 31 4.77 -3.69 15.42
CA THR A 31 4.48 -5.11 15.55
C THR A 31 5.74 -5.90 15.90
N LEU A 32 6.90 -5.54 15.31
CA LEU A 32 8.20 -6.15 15.62
C LEU A 32 8.59 -5.94 17.08
N GLU A 33 8.47 -4.71 17.57
CA GLU A 33 8.73 -4.35 18.96
C GLU A 33 7.82 -5.15 19.90
N PHE A 34 6.51 -5.17 19.63
CA PHE A 34 5.57 -5.96 20.41
C PHE A 34 5.90 -7.45 20.44
N VAL A 35 6.19 -8.05 19.29
CA VAL A 35 6.50 -9.48 19.18
C VAL A 35 7.77 -9.85 19.95
N ARG A 36 8.78 -8.97 19.96
CA ARG A 36 10.04 -9.22 20.66
C ARG A 36 9.95 -8.99 22.17
N GLU A 37 9.15 -8.00 22.60
CA GLU A 37 9.19 -7.52 23.98
C GLU A 37 8.00 -7.97 24.82
N GLN A 38 6.85 -8.24 24.19
CA GLN A 38 5.57 -8.39 24.90
C GLN A 38 4.82 -9.68 24.52
N ALA A 39 4.93 -10.15 23.28
CA ALA A 39 4.19 -11.33 22.82
C ALA A 39 4.65 -12.61 23.53
N GLN A 40 3.67 -13.41 23.94
CA GLN A 40 3.91 -14.73 24.52
C GLN A 40 3.89 -15.80 23.43
N PRO A 41 4.75 -16.83 23.50
CA PRO A 41 4.67 -17.97 22.60
C PRO A 41 3.32 -18.68 22.77
N TRP A 42 2.83 -19.32 21.70
CA TRP A 42 1.55 -20.03 21.77
C TRP A 42 1.61 -21.15 22.84
N PRO A 43 0.54 -21.32 23.64
CA PRO A 43 0.49 -22.39 24.63
C PRO A 43 0.70 -23.77 23.97
N GLY A 44 1.65 -24.54 24.50
CA GLY A 44 1.98 -25.87 23.97
C GLY A 44 2.99 -25.90 22.81
N SER A 45 3.50 -24.74 22.35
CA SER A 45 4.53 -24.68 21.30
C SER A 45 5.92 -25.17 21.75
N GLY A 46 6.21 -25.12 23.06
CA GLY A 46 7.54 -25.42 23.61
C GLY A 46 8.61 -24.37 23.29
N LEU A 47 8.24 -23.25 22.67
CA LEU A 47 9.14 -22.15 22.36
C LEU A 47 9.37 -21.24 23.57
N ALA A 48 10.56 -20.66 23.66
CA ALA A 48 10.89 -19.68 24.69
C ALA A 48 10.27 -18.31 24.38
N ASN A 49 10.28 -17.89 23.12
CA ASN A 49 9.78 -16.60 22.67
C ASN A 49 8.81 -16.75 21.49
N ALA A 50 7.85 -15.82 21.38
CA ALA A 50 6.98 -15.73 20.20
C ALA A 50 7.76 -15.46 18.90
N SER A 51 8.90 -14.77 18.98
CA SER A 51 9.78 -14.49 17.84
C SER A 51 10.46 -15.71 17.26
N ASP A 52 10.48 -16.83 17.99
CA ASP A 52 11.10 -18.08 17.54
C ASP A 52 10.12 -18.94 16.73
N ASP A 53 8.84 -18.53 16.63
CA ASP A 53 7.83 -19.24 15.87
C ASP A 53 8.09 -19.08 14.35
N PRO A 54 8.26 -20.19 13.60
CA PRO A 54 8.45 -20.15 12.15
C PRO A 54 7.35 -19.41 11.39
N TYR A 55 6.11 -19.46 11.89
CA TYR A 55 5.00 -18.71 11.33
C TYR A 55 5.27 -17.20 11.45
N VAL A 56 5.58 -16.72 12.65
CA VAL A 56 5.88 -15.30 12.92
C VAL A 56 7.06 -14.83 12.06
N ILE A 57 8.14 -15.61 11.99
CA ILE A 57 9.30 -15.30 11.14
C ILE A 57 8.88 -15.16 9.66
N SER A 58 8.10 -16.10 9.15
CA SER A 58 7.64 -16.06 7.76
C SER A 58 6.73 -14.87 7.48
N ARG A 59 5.90 -14.48 8.44
CA ARG A 59 5.02 -13.31 8.35
C ARG A 59 5.81 -12.00 8.27
N PHE A 60 6.85 -11.83 9.09
CA PHE A 60 7.72 -10.66 8.96
C PHE A 60 8.45 -10.61 7.61
N GLY A 61 8.88 -11.77 7.09
CA GLY A 61 9.48 -11.87 5.75
C GLY A 61 8.54 -11.43 4.63
N ASP A 62 7.31 -11.92 4.61
CA ASP A 62 6.28 -11.54 3.62
C ASP A 62 5.99 -10.03 3.68
N LEU A 63 5.79 -9.47 4.88
CA LEU A 63 5.51 -8.05 5.05
C LEU A 63 6.68 -7.17 4.58
N HIS A 64 7.91 -7.55 4.92
CA HIS A 64 9.10 -6.81 4.50
C HIS A 64 9.19 -6.74 2.97
N ILE A 65 9.03 -7.88 2.27
CA ILE A 65 9.06 -7.90 0.81
C ILE A 65 7.95 -7.04 0.20
N ARG A 66 6.72 -7.09 0.73
CA ARG A 66 5.62 -6.23 0.24
C ARG A 66 5.94 -4.74 0.38
N ILE A 67 6.52 -4.34 1.51
CA ILE A 67 6.91 -2.95 1.78
C ILE A 67 8.03 -2.52 0.84
N GLU A 68 9.04 -3.36 0.60
CA GLU A 68 10.14 -3.03 -0.31
C GLU A 68 9.69 -2.98 -1.77
N VAL A 69 8.77 -3.85 -2.20
CA VAL A 69 8.15 -3.75 -3.53
C VAL A 69 7.36 -2.45 -3.67
N ALA A 70 6.57 -2.08 -2.66
CA ALA A 70 5.84 -0.82 -2.65
C ALA A 70 6.79 0.40 -2.70
N ALA A 71 7.89 0.35 -1.96
CA ALA A 71 8.93 1.38 -1.96
C ALA A 71 9.59 1.53 -3.34
N ALA A 72 10.00 0.42 -3.96
CA ALA A 72 10.61 0.43 -5.28
C ALA A 72 9.68 1.00 -6.36
N LEU A 73 8.38 0.66 -6.30
CA LEU A 73 7.38 1.21 -7.22
C LEU A 73 7.13 2.70 -6.98
N HIS A 74 7.11 3.13 -5.72
CA HIS A 74 7.00 4.54 -5.35
C HIS A 74 8.20 5.36 -5.86
N GLU A 75 9.42 4.89 -5.64
CA GLU A 75 10.65 5.53 -6.13
C GLU A 75 10.67 5.60 -7.66
N ARG A 76 10.26 4.53 -8.35
CA ARG A 76 10.11 4.54 -9.81
C ARG A 76 9.10 5.60 -10.27
N ALA A 77 7.96 5.71 -9.60
CA ALA A 77 6.95 6.70 -9.94
C ALA A 77 7.44 8.14 -9.70
N ASP A 78 8.23 8.36 -8.63
CA ASP A 78 8.85 9.66 -8.32
C ASP A 78 9.90 10.05 -9.38
N ALA A 79 10.74 9.10 -9.77
CA ALA A 79 11.74 9.28 -10.81
C ALA A 79 11.10 9.58 -12.18
N LEU A 80 10.04 8.86 -12.56
CA LEU A 80 9.31 9.10 -13.81
C LEU A 80 8.61 10.46 -13.80
N ARG A 81 7.97 10.85 -12.69
CA ARG A 81 7.35 12.18 -12.56
C ARG A 81 8.37 13.30 -12.76
N SER A 82 9.61 13.07 -12.34
CA SER A 82 10.68 14.07 -12.38
C SER A 82 11.41 14.15 -13.73
N ASN A 83 11.53 13.01 -14.43
CA ASN A 83 12.43 12.88 -15.59
C ASN A 83 11.74 12.50 -16.91
N SER A 84 10.49 12.02 -16.88
CA SER A 84 9.77 11.58 -18.09
C SER A 84 8.90 12.69 -18.67
N GLN A 85 8.75 12.68 -20.00
CA GLN A 85 7.77 13.50 -20.71
C GLN A 85 6.51 12.72 -21.12
N ASP A 86 6.46 11.41 -20.89
CA ASP A 86 5.32 10.56 -21.22
C ASP A 86 4.30 10.55 -20.06
N PRO A 87 3.14 11.22 -20.21
CA PRO A 87 2.12 11.26 -19.15
C PRO A 87 1.51 9.90 -18.85
N ALA A 88 1.49 8.98 -19.83
CA ALA A 88 0.92 7.66 -19.65
C ALA A 88 1.78 6.79 -18.73
N GLU A 89 3.09 6.74 -18.98
CA GLU A 89 4.02 6.01 -18.09
C GLU A 89 4.07 6.59 -16.68
N ILE A 90 3.95 7.92 -16.53
CA ILE A 90 3.84 8.57 -15.22
C ILE A 90 2.56 8.11 -14.50
N ALA A 91 1.41 8.17 -15.17
CA ALA A 91 0.12 7.79 -14.58
C ALA A 91 0.08 6.30 -14.20
N VAL A 92 0.64 5.43 -15.03
CA VAL A 92 0.74 3.99 -14.77
C VAL A 92 1.64 3.72 -13.57
N ALA A 93 2.82 4.34 -13.50
CA ALA A 93 3.73 4.16 -12.36
C ALA A 93 3.10 4.66 -11.04
N GLN A 94 2.37 5.78 -11.07
CA GLN A 94 1.64 6.28 -9.90
C GLN A 94 0.51 5.32 -9.48
N ALA A 95 -0.20 4.72 -10.44
CA ALA A 95 -1.22 3.72 -10.16
C ALA A 95 -0.62 2.45 -9.54
N GLU A 96 0.51 1.96 -10.06
CA GLU A 96 1.25 0.81 -9.54
C GLU A 96 1.74 1.08 -8.10
N ALA A 97 2.36 2.24 -7.85
CA ALA A 97 2.82 2.65 -6.52
C ALA A 97 1.67 2.75 -5.51
N ALA A 98 0.53 3.32 -5.93
CA ALA A 98 -0.65 3.46 -5.07
C ALA A 98 -1.25 2.11 -4.69
N ILE A 99 -1.35 1.17 -5.63
CA ILE A 99 -1.83 -0.19 -5.35
C ILE A 99 -0.88 -0.89 -4.39
N ALA A 100 0.42 -0.93 -4.70
CA ALA A 100 1.39 -1.65 -3.89
C ALA A 100 1.49 -1.11 -2.46
N SER A 101 1.45 0.22 -2.29
CA SER A 101 1.50 0.84 -0.96
C SER A 101 0.24 0.55 -0.14
N ALA A 102 -0.94 0.56 -0.79
CA ALA A 102 -2.19 0.20 -0.12
C ALA A 102 -2.23 -1.28 0.27
N ASP A 103 -1.76 -2.17 -0.60
CA ASP A 103 -1.68 -3.61 -0.32
C ASP A 103 -0.68 -3.91 0.80
N ALA A 104 0.47 -3.23 0.83
CA ALA A 104 1.44 -3.34 1.91
C ALA A 104 0.87 -2.85 3.25
N LEU A 105 0.17 -1.70 3.25
CA LEU A 105 -0.48 -1.17 4.45
C LEU A 105 -1.58 -2.11 4.98
N LEU A 106 -2.39 -2.68 4.08
CA LEU A 106 -3.42 -3.64 4.46
C LEU A 106 -2.80 -4.91 5.05
N ALA A 107 -1.75 -5.44 4.42
CA ALA A 107 -1.03 -6.60 4.93
C ALA A 107 -0.43 -6.33 6.32
N ALA A 108 0.22 -5.18 6.51
CA ALA A 108 0.79 -4.77 7.80
C ALA A 108 -0.30 -4.61 8.88
N SER A 109 -1.43 -4.00 8.53
CA SER A 109 -2.58 -3.84 9.45
C SER A 109 -3.16 -5.19 9.87
N ASN A 110 -3.27 -6.13 8.94
CA ASN A 110 -3.76 -7.47 9.25
C ASN A 110 -2.78 -8.22 10.17
N ALA A 111 -1.48 -8.10 9.90
CA ALA A 111 -0.45 -8.72 10.72
C ALA A 111 -0.36 -8.11 12.13
N GLU A 112 -0.55 -6.80 12.29
CA GLU A 112 -0.64 -6.16 13.61
C GLU A 112 -1.74 -6.83 14.43
N PHE A 113 -2.95 -6.96 13.87
CA PHE A 113 -4.05 -7.61 14.57
C PHE A 113 -3.78 -9.08 14.89
N GLU A 114 -3.24 -9.79 13.92
CA GLU A 114 -2.93 -11.20 14.02
C GLU A 114 -1.88 -11.50 15.10
N LEU A 115 -0.83 -10.68 15.20
CA LEU A 115 0.32 -10.93 16.07
C LEU A 115 0.25 -10.21 17.42
N THR A 116 -0.54 -9.13 17.52
CA THR A 116 -0.63 -8.31 18.74
C THR A 116 -2.03 -8.28 19.36
N GLY A 117 -3.06 -8.67 18.60
CA GLY A 117 -4.47 -8.48 18.98
C GLY A 117 -4.96 -7.03 18.88
N GLN A 118 -4.10 -6.08 18.54
CA GLN A 118 -4.41 -4.65 18.46
C GLN A 118 -4.72 -4.24 17.02
N ARG A 119 -5.45 -3.13 16.85
CA ARG A 119 -5.65 -2.50 15.54
C ARG A 119 -5.41 -1.01 15.65
N SER A 120 -4.41 -0.54 14.94
CA SER A 120 -4.20 0.88 14.73
C SER A 120 -5.37 1.46 13.89
N PRO A 121 -5.91 2.64 14.26
CA PRO A 121 -6.97 3.28 13.49
C PRO A 121 -6.53 3.54 12.04
N GLN A 122 -7.31 3.06 11.07
CA GLN A 122 -7.08 3.42 9.68
C GLN A 122 -7.60 4.84 9.42
N LEU A 123 -6.68 5.81 9.45
CA LEU A 123 -6.98 7.18 9.06
C LEU A 123 -7.23 7.23 7.54
N GLY A 124 -8.47 7.55 7.16
CA GLY A 124 -8.90 7.74 5.78
C GLY A 124 -9.63 6.54 5.21
N ALA A 125 -10.91 6.74 4.85
CA ALA A 125 -11.60 5.82 3.96
C ALA A 125 -10.79 5.66 2.65
N LEU A 126 -10.87 4.48 2.03
CA LEU A 126 -10.50 4.27 0.64
C LEU A 126 -11.39 5.15 -0.26
N GLN A 127 -11.18 6.46 -0.26
CA GLN A 127 -11.95 7.39 -1.12
C GLN A 127 -11.64 7.15 -2.59
N ASP A 128 -10.46 6.59 -2.90
CA ASP A 128 -10.15 6.06 -4.22
C ASP A 128 -10.22 4.54 -4.23
N PRO A 129 -11.22 3.95 -4.89
CA PRO A 129 -11.27 2.52 -5.02
C PRO A 129 -10.15 2.04 -5.95
N LEU A 130 -9.22 1.22 -5.45
CA LEU A 130 -8.09 0.69 -6.22
C LEU A 130 -8.52 -0.02 -7.52
N ARG A 131 -9.77 -0.51 -7.59
CA ARG A 131 -10.34 -1.22 -8.75
C ARG A 131 -10.09 -0.51 -10.08
N TRP A 132 -10.21 0.82 -10.12
CA TRP A 132 -10.07 1.56 -11.37
C TRP A 132 -8.60 1.68 -11.79
N LYS A 133 -7.66 1.67 -10.83
CA LYS A 133 -6.22 1.72 -11.08
C LYS A 133 -5.74 0.44 -11.75
N TYR A 134 -6.27 -0.71 -11.34
CA TYR A 134 -6.04 -1.98 -12.04
C TYR A 134 -6.52 -1.93 -13.50
N GLN A 135 -7.70 -1.36 -13.75
CA GLN A 135 -8.21 -1.17 -15.11
C GLN A 135 -7.33 -0.21 -15.92
N LEU A 136 -6.84 0.89 -15.34
CA LEU A 136 -5.91 1.81 -16.00
C LEU A 136 -4.64 1.10 -16.44
N ILE A 137 -3.98 0.39 -15.52
CA ILE A 137 -2.73 -0.34 -15.81
C ILE A 137 -3.00 -1.40 -16.88
N GLY A 138 -4.05 -2.20 -16.70
CA GLY A 138 -4.40 -3.28 -17.62
C GLY A 138 -4.72 -2.77 -19.02
N ASN A 139 -5.52 -1.70 -19.14
CA ASN A 139 -5.92 -1.16 -20.43
C ASN A 139 -4.73 -0.53 -21.18
N TYR A 140 -3.82 0.12 -20.46
CA TYR A 140 -2.57 0.62 -21.06
C TYR A 140 -1.66 -0.52 -21.50
N ARG A 141 -1.37 -1.49 -20.62
CA ARG A 141 -0.41 -2.58 -20.90
C ARG A 141 -0.95 -3.60 -21.92
N LEU A 142 -2.25 -3.87 -21.93
CA LEU A 142 -2.87 -4.87 -22.82
C LEU A 142 -3.31 -4.26 -24.16
N ASN A 143 -3.97 -3.10 -24.13
CA ASN A 143 -4.63 -2.53 -25.30
C ASN A 143 -3.93 -1.28 -25.85
N GLY A 144 -2.86 -0.81 -25.21
CA GLY A 144 -2.17 0.43 -25.61
C GLY A 144 -3.01 1.70 -25.42
N VAL A 145 -4.12 1.62 -24.68
CA VAL A 145 -4.99 2.77 -24.44
C VAL A 145 -4.33 3.67 -23.40
N LEU A 146 -3.98 4.89 -23.81
CA LEU A 146 -3.39 5.88 -22.92
C LEU A 146 -4.34 6.14 -21.73
N PRO A 147 -3.82 6.24 -20.50
CA PRO A 147 -4.58 6.73 -19.37
C PRO A 147 -5.22 8.06 -19.77
N ALA A 148 -6.54 8.09 -19.87
CA ALA A 148 -7.24 9.33 -20.18
C ALA A 148 -6.83 10.37 -19.15
N ASP A 149 -6.61 11.61 -19.59
CA ASP A 149 -6.70 12.73 -18.66
C ASP A 149 -8.10 12.62 -18.06
N LEU A 150 -8.22 12.26 -16.78
CA LEU A 150 -9.49 11.87 -16.13
C LEU A 150 -10.46 13.06 -15.97
N GLY A 151 -10.39 14.04 -16.87
CA GLY A 151 -11.28 15.19 -17.02
C GLY A 151 -12.16 15.15 -18.28
N GLY A 152 -12.18 14.07 -19.07
CA GLY A 152 -13.04 14.03 -20.25
C GLY A 152 -13.41 12.62 -20.71
N ALA A 153 -14.58 12.13 -20.29
CA ALA A 153 -15.35 11.17 -21.05
C ALA A 153 -16.82 11.22 -20.61
N HIS A 154 -17.62 11.88 -21.47
CA HIS A 154 -19.05 11.72 -21.77
C HIS A 154 -20.08 11.55 -20.65
#